data_AF-A0A371QPK0-F1
#
_entry.id   AF-A0A371QPK0-F1
#
_cell.length_a   1.000
_cell.length_b   1.000
_cell.length_c   1.000
_cell.angle_alpha   90.00
_cell.angle_beta   90.00
_cell.angle_gamma   90.00
#
_symmetry.space_group_name_H-M   'P 1'
#
loop_
_entity.id
_entity.type
_entity.pdbx_description
1 polymer ?
#
loop_
_entity_poly.entity_id
_entity_poly.type
_entity_poly.pdbx_seq_one_letter_code
_entity_poly.pdbx_strand_id
1 'polypeptide(L)'
;MNRLRLSETATCTPTKPMKKQVWSRWCDTGWRWKLIKMKNSEIELGVVMMDRSHNVYASILYVVIIIAIAGCSGNEMPFDQNPEFNLELTFEESYTISEKAIEYNDFLILPDSRVREDGKGQIRTDDQGNIYLPDRSAMTIRVFDENGNYLYNIGRQGNGPGEFTNILSLDLFDDELSVFDRGNNRIVQFLTSGEYLRTIVTDGSQMIPAVSMHRLTNEQYLFLHKASSRIPVENGEKSRQSSFFHIFDRRFSSPRHSFGHVDTLIDANSAFTDMYISGMNTGRVWMEDDTLWFVPGTYSGRIFKYALTDGEWKKADQIEGHLLSDEAILEGSNEAGQISIVVYAPREESFSGKVLSKSLGVFRLNDGRVLHISSQYRDDERQTIVEVFNEEDELEGLGRLDEFTFDGDDRGPGIGPFWKDQNDRFYFLDHSEDAPVLRVGMIRGI
;
A
#
# COMPACT_ATOMS: atom_id res chain seq x y z
N MET A 1 19.85 7.51 -3.17
CA MET A 1 20.43 8.81 -3.61
C MET A 1 19.99 9.83 -2.57
N ASN A 2 20.85 10.16 -1.61
CA ASN A 2 20.45 10.91 -0.41
C ASN A 2 20.30 12.39 -0.75
N ARG A 3 19.14 12.99 -0.45
CA ARG A 3 18.95 14.45 -0.51
C ARG A 3 18.90 14.96 0.92
N LEU A 4 19.79 15.90 1.24
CA LEU A 4 19.69 16.70 2.45
C LEU A 4 18.69 17.83 2.23
N ARG A 5 17.78 18.03 3.19
CA ARG A 5 16.96 19.24 3.31
C ARG A 5 17.53 20.04 4.49
N LEU A 6 18.03 21.24 4.21
CA LEU A 6 18.45 22.20 5.23
C LEU A 6 17.36 23.25 5.32
N SER A 7 16.75 23.44 6.48
CA SER A 7 15.85 24.55 6.76
C SER A 7 16.26 25.24 8.04
N GLU A 8 16.78 26.47 7.94
CA GLU A 8 16.73 27.45 9.03
C GLU A 8 16.76 28.88 8.46
N THR A 9 16.13 29.80 9.18
CA THR A 9 15.86 31.19 8.79
C THR A 9 16.93 32.14 9.34
N ALA A 10 17.65 32.85 8.46
CA ALA A 10 18.56 33.93 8.85
C ALA A 10 18.21 35.25 8.13
N THR A 11 17.73 36.27 8.86
CA THR A 11 17.44 37.59 8.30
C THR A 11 18.70 38.31 7.88
N CYS A 12 18.87 38.52 6.57
CA CYS A 12 19.93 39.35 6.02
C CYS A 12 19.35 40.31 4.97
N THR A 13 19.47 41.63 5.21
CA THR A 13 18.97 42.67 4.30
C THR A 13 20.08 43.11 3.34
N PRO A 14 20.01 42.84 2.02
CA PRO A 14 21.08 43.21 1.10
C PRO A 14 21.03 44.70 0.78
N THR A 15 22.15 45.42 0.91
CA THR A 15 22.24 46.85 0.56
C THR A 15 22.50 47.13 -0.93
N LYS A 16 22.72 46.11 -1.78
CA LYS A 16 22.82 46.26 -3.25
C LYS A 16 22.35 45.00 -4.00
N PRO A 17 21.83 45.13 -5.23
CA PRO A 17 21.39 43.99 -6.03
C PRO A 17 22.60 43.19 -6.57
N MET A 18 22.71 41.92 -6.19
CA MET A 18 23.69 40.99 -6.78
C MET A 18 23.13 40.38 -8.07
N LYS A 19 23.92 40.41 -9.15
CA LYS A 19 23.61 39.74 -10.42
C LYS A 19 23.81 38.23 -10.29
N LYS A 20 22.89 37.44 -10.89
CA LYS A 20 23.00 35.97 -11.03
C LYS A 20 24.36 35.58 -11.60
N GLN A 21 25.23 35.01 -10.77
CA GLN A 21 26.35 34.17 -11.20
C GLN A 21 26.17 32.79 -10.58
N VAL A 22 25.96 31.79 -11.44
CA VAL A 22 25.96 30.38 -11.05
C VAL A 22 27.41 29.97 -10.87
N TRP A 23 27.82 29.69 -9.63
CA TRP A 23 29.13 29.13 -9.34
C TRP A 23 29.03 27.61 -9.38
N SER A 24 29.54 26.97 -10.43
CA SER A 24 29.93 25.57 -10.39
C SER A 24 31.41 25.50 -10.06
N ARG A 25 31.74 25.22 -8.79
CA ARG A 25 33.14 24.98 -8.40
C ARG A 25 33.35 23.47 -8.31
N TRP A 26 34.18 22.95 -9.21
CA TRP A 26 34.65 21.58 -9.20
C TRP A 26 35.65 21.43 -8.07
N CYS A 27 35.31 20.67 -7.04
CA CYS A 27 36.29 20.17 -6.07
C CYS A 27 36.54 18.70 -6.42
N ASP A 28 37.80 18.29 -6.50
CA ASP A 28 38.26 16.92 -6.79
C ASP A 28 37.92 15.90 -5.68
N THR A 29 36.90 16.17 -4.87
CA THR A 29 36.52 15.41 -3.68
C THR A 29 35.34 14.45 -3.91
N GLY A 30 34.79 14.36 -5.14
CA GLY A 30 33.67 13.46 -5.45
C GLY A 30 32.28 13.98 -5.05
N TRP A 31 32.15 15.27 -4.71
CA TRP A 31 30.90 15.91 -4.31
C TRP A 31 30.29 16.73 -5.45
N ARG A 32 28.96 16.75 -5.54
CA ARG A 32 28.22 17.72 -6.36
C ARG A 32 27.21 18.45 -5.49
N TRP A 33 27.16 19.77 -5.60
CA TRP A 33 26.12 20.56 -4.95
C TRP A 33 25.47 21.53 -5.94
N LYS A 34 24.21 21.85 -5.69
CA LYS A 34 23.42 22.80 -6.48
C LYS A 34 22.60 23.65 -5.54
N LEU A 35 22.65 24.96 -5.73
CA LEU A 35 21.73 25.88 -5.06
C LEU A 35 20.32 25.64 -5.63
N ILE A 36 19.40 25.19 -4.79
CA ILE A 36 18.03 24.82 -5.20
C ILE A 36 17.15 26.06 -5.16
N LYS A 37 17.18 26.83 -4.07
CA LYS A 37 16.31 27.99 -3.88
C LYS A 37 16.93 29.00 -2.93
N MET A 38 16.70 30.27 -3.22
CA MET A 38 16.94 31.40 -2.31
C MET A 38 15.69 32.26 -2.31
N LYS A 39 14.97 32.30 -1.18
CA LYS A 39 13.82 33.19 -0.99
C LYS A 39 13.73 33.52 0.50
N ASN A 40 13.62 34.81 0.83
CA ASN A 40 13.37 35.32 2.18
C ASN A 40 14.09 34.57 3.31
N SER A 41 15.39 34.80 3.48
CA SER A 41 16.17 34.31 4.63
C SER A 41 16.43 32.80 4.69
N GLU A 42 15.96 32.03 3.71
CA GLU A 42 16.22 30.59 3.58
C GLU A 42 17.14 30.29 2.39
N ILE A 43 18.14 29.44 2.64
CA ILE A 43 19.05 28.91 1.62
C ILE A 43 18.84 27.40 1.56
N GLU A 44 18.31 26.91 0.43
CA GLU A 44 18.16 25.48 0.19
C GLU A 44 19.29 24.99 -0.71
N LEU A 45 20.14 24.12 -0.18
CA LEU A 45 21.26 23.49 -0.88
C LEU A 45 20.97 22.01 -1.12
N GLY A 46 21.04 21.58 -2.38
CA GLY A 46 21.07 20.16 -2.72
C GLY A 46 22.51 19.68 -2.76
N VAL A 47 22.85 18.67 -1.96
CA VAL A 47 24.17 18.01 -1.97
C VAL A 47 23.98 16.56 -2.38
N VAL A 48 24.82 16.08 -3.30
CA VAL A 48 24.85 14.70 -3.78
C VAL A 48 26.23 14.12 -3.51
N MET A 49 26.29 13.06 -2.70
CA MET A 49 27.49 12.23 -2.52
C MET A 49 27.52 11.10 -3.55
N MET A 50 28.71 10.84 -4.12
CA MET A 50 28.92 9.76 -5.08
C MET A 50 29.77 8.59 -4.56
N ASP A 51 30.25 8.59 -3.30
CA ASP A 51 31.13 7.54 -2.76
C ASP A 51 30.56 6.88 -1.49
N ARG A 52 30.67 5.54 -1.42
CA ARG A 52 30.11 4.65 -0.38
C ARG A 52 31.07 4.36 0.78
N SER A 53 32.30 4.89 0.79
CA SER A 53 33.38 4.27 1.58
C SER A 53 33.92 5.03 2.80
N HIS A 54 33.45 6.24 3.13
CA HIS A 54 34.08 7.02 4.22
C HIS A 54 33.11 7.68 5.21
N ASN A 55 33.53 7.61 6.49
CA ASN A 55 32.89 8.07 7.72
C ASN A 55 32.18 9.43 7.56
N VAL A 56 30.84 9.39 7.50
CA VAL A 56 29.93 10.51 7.22
C VAL A 56 30.17 11.70 8.17
N TYR A 57 30.52 11.44 9.43
CA TYR A 57 30.77 12.47 10.44
C TYR A 57 32.00 13.35 10.15
N ALA A 58 33.09 12.78 9.62
CA ALA A 58 34.30 13.53 9.28
C ALA A 58 34.07 14.44 8.06
N SER A 59 33.20 14.01 7.15
CA SER A 59 32.86 14.71 5.91
C SER A 59 31.90 15.89 6.15
N ILE A 60 30.97 15.77 7.10
CA ILE A 60 30.06 16.85 7.52
C ILE A 60 30.86 17.99 8.18
N LEU A 61 31.84 17.66 9.02
CA LEU A 61 32.72 18.65 9.66
C LEU A 61 33.44 19.51 8.60
N TYR A 62 33.85 18.91 7.49
CA TYR A 62 34.49 19.62 6.37
C TYR A 62 33.57 20.60 5.66
N VAL A 63 32.29 20.25 5.45
CA VAL A 63 31.30 21.15 4.83
C VAL A 63 30.99 22.33 5.75
N VAL A 64 30.83 22.08 7.06
CA VAL A 64 30.64 23.14 8.07
C VAL A 64 31.85 24.08 8.11
N ILE A 65 33.06 23.55 8.06
CA ILE A 65 34.30 24.34 7.98
C ILE A 65 34.35 25.16 6.68
N ILE A 66 33.95 24.61 5.54
CA ILE A 66 33.92 25.36 4.27
C ILE A 66 32.88 26.49 4.29
N ILE A 67 31.72 26.29 4.92
CA ILE A 67 30.69 27.33 5.08
C ILE A 67 31.20 28.42 6.03
N ALA A 68 31.86 28.05 7.13
CA ALA A 68 32.49 29.00 8.05
C ALA A 68 33.61 29.81 7.37
N ILE A 69 34.44 29.18 6.52
CA ILE A 69 35.52 29.85 5.78
C ILE A 69 34.96 30.71 4.62
N ALA A 70 33.89 30.27 3.95
CA ALA A 70 33.24 31.04 2.88
C ALA A 70 32.53 32.30 3.40
N GLY A 71 32.15 32.32 4.69
CA GLY A 71 31.72 33.52 5.40
C GLY A 71 32.86 34.49 5.76
N CYS A 72 34.13 34.09 5.58
CA CYS A 72 35.30 34.87 5.99
C CYS A 72 36.11 35.50 4.84
N SER A 73 35.66 35.47 3.59
CA SER A 73 36.37 36.17 2.50
C SER A 73 35.67 37.46 2.07
N GLY A 74 35.85 38.52 2.86
CA GLY A 74 35.58 39.88 2.41
C GLY A 74 35.11 40.85 3.49
N ASN A 75 36.07 41.46 4.18
CA ASN A 75 35.97 42.58 5.11
C ASN A 75 35.31 42.32 6.48
N GLU A 76 36.02 42.78 7.51
CA GLU A 76 35.62 42.80 8.91
C GLU A 76 34.19 43.33 9.08
N MET A 77 33.26 42.45 9.49
CA MET A 77 32.00 42.85 10.09
C MET A 77 32.16 42.86 11.61
N PRO A 78 31.68 43.89 12.32
CA PRO A 78 31.76 43.93 13.77
C PRO A 78 30.72 42.94 14.33
N PHE A 79 31.19 41.78 14.78
CA PHE A 79 30.38 40.84 15.55
C PHE A 79 30.33 41.32 17.01
N ASP A 80 29.22 41.93 17.38
CA ASP A 80 28.73 41.88 18.77
C ASP A 80 27.48 41.02 18.70
N GLN A 81 27.46 39.91 19.45
CA GLN A 81 26.55 38.75 19.39
C GLN A 81 27.04 37.59 18.51
N ASN A 82 27.57 36.56 19.18
CA ASN A 82 27.71 35.20 18.66
C ASN A 82 26.31 34.72 18.26
N PRO A 83 26.00 34.47 16.97
CA PRO A 83 24.77 33.78 16.63
C PRO A 83 24.92 32.33 17.12
N GLU A 84 24.07 31.89 18.03
CA GLU A 84 23.88 30.46 18.26
C GLU A 84 23.21 29.88 17.02
N PHE A 85 23.93 29.02 16.31
CA PHE A 85 23.39 28.25 15.19
C PHE A 85 22.90 26.92 15.73
N ASN A 86 21.59 26.67 15.65
CA ASN A 86 21.07 25.33 15.87
C ASN A 86 21.14 24.59 14.54
N LEU A 87 21.90 23.50 14.51
CA LEU A 87 21.99 22.65 13.33
C LEU A 87 21.11 21.42 13.57
N GLU A 88 19.86 21.48 13.12
CA GLU A 88 18.99 20.30 13.13
C GLU A 88 19.28 19.48 11.86
N LEU A 89 20.04 18.39 12.03
CA LEU A 89 20.31 17.42 10.97
C LEU A 89 19.23 16.35 10.98
N THR A 90 18.23 16.47 10.12
CA THR A 90 17.31 15.37 9.83
C THR A 90 17.92 14.46 8.76
N PHE A 91 18.22 13.23 9.15
CA PHE A 91 18.66 12.19 8.24
C PHE A 91 17.42 11.44 7.76
N GLU A 92 17.03 11.60 6.50
CA GLU A 92 16.22 10.57 5.84
C GLU A 92 17.15 9.39 5.57
N GLU A 93 17.24 8.46 6.52
CA GLU A 93 17.82 7.14 6.27
C GLU A 93 16.93 6.41 5.25
N SER A 94 17.19 6.65 3.96
CA SER A 94 16.64 5.82 2.89
C SER A 94 17.69 4.76 2.53
N TYR A 95 17.62 3.61 3.20
CA TYR A 95 18.30 2.41 2.72
C TYR A 95 17.71 2.05 1.37
N THR A 96 18.44 2.36 0.30
CA THR A 96 18.00 2.07 -1.07
C THR A 96 18.10 0.57 -1.29
N ILE A 97 16.97 -0.14 -1.18
CA ILE A 97 16.84 -1.48 -1.79
C ILE A 97 17.13 -1.28 -3.28
N SER A 98 18.09 -2.04 -3.82
CA SER A 98 18.77 -1.76 -5.09
C SER A 98 17.82 -1.52 -6.28
N GLU A 99 18.34 -0.87 -7.34
CA GLU A 99 17.63 -0.55 -8.59
C GLU A 99 16.98 -1.75 -9.31
N LYS A 100 17.14 -2.99 -8.85
CA LYS A 100 16.37 -4.17 -9.30
C LYS A 100 15.92 -5.00 -8.10
N ALA A 101 14.86 -4.56 -7.42
CA ALA A 101 14.34 -5.22 -6.21
C ALA A 101 13.56 -6.53 -6.47
N ILE A 102 13.28 -6.89 -7.73
CA ILE A 102 12.64 -8.17 -8.07
C ILE A 102 13.37 -8.81 -9.25
N GLU A 103 13.85 -10.04 -9.05
CA GLU A 103 14.20 -10.95 -10.14
C GLU A 103 13.10 -12.01 -10.26
N TYR A 104 12.34 -11.94 -11.35
CA TYR A 104 11.32 -12.92 -11.69
C TYR A 104 11.97 -14.11 -12.39
N ASN A 105 11.70 -15.33 -11.93
CA ASN A 105 12.08 -16.54 -12.65
C ASN A 105 10.89 -17.36 -13.14
N ASP A 106 9.68 -17.15 -12.61
CA ASP A 106 8.57 -18.09 -12.80
C ASP A 106 7.32 -17.40 -13.40
N PHE A 107 7.11 -17.58 -14.70
CA PHE A 107 5.90 -17.12 -15.38
C PHE A 107 4.88 -18.26 -15.46
N LEU A 108 3.69 -18.04 -14.90
CA LEU A 108 2.56 -18.94 -15.05
C LEU A 108 1.61 -18.40 -16.12
N ILE A 109 1.74 -18.90 -17.34
CA ILE A 109 0.78 -18.59 -18.40
C ILE A 109 -0.52 -19.30 -18.04
N LEU A 110 -1.62 -18.56 -17.92
CA LEU A 110 -2.95 -19.13 -17.70
C LEU A 110 -3.60 -19.42 -19.07
N PRO A 111 -3.50 -20.63 -19.65
CA PRO A 111 -4.19 -20.93 -20.89
C PRO A 111 -5.71 -20.76 -20.72
N ASP A 112 -6.35 -20.09 -21.68
CA ASP A 112 -7.80 -19.86 -21.75
C ASP A 112 -8.44 -19.19 -20.52
N SER A 113 -7.71 -18.34 -19.79
CA SER A 113 -8.31 -17.57 -18.71
C SER A 113 -9.05 -16.36 -19.28
N ARG A 114 -10.31 -16.17 -18.86
CA ARG A 114 -11.04 -14.91 -19.05
C ARG A 114 -11.32 -14.33 -17.67
N VAL A 115 -10.27 -14.17 -16.85
CA VAL A 115 -10.40 -13.47 -15.58
C VAL A 115 -10.81 -12.03 -15.90
N ARG A 116 -12.02 -11.65 -15.50
CA ARG A 116 -12.48 -10.27 -15.66
C ARG A 116 -11.54 -9.34 -14.88
N GLU A 117 -11.25 -8.19 -15.49
CA GLU A 117 -10.44 -7.07 -14.96
C GLU A 117 -10.94 -6.50 -13.62
N ASP A 118 -12.11 -6.94 -13.13
CA ASP A 118 -12.64 -6.44 -11.87
C ASP A 118 -11.90 -6.98 -10.65
N GLY A 119 -10.91 -7.89 -10.83
CA GLY A 119 -9.73 -8.08 -9.97
C GLY A 119 -9.99 -8.21 -8.47
N LYS A 120 -11.22 -8.52 -8.06
CA LYS A 120 -11.64 -8.51 -6.65
C LYS A 120 -11.67 -9.91 -6.05
N GLY A 121 -11.40 -10.94 -6.85
CA GLY A 121 -11.25 -12.31 -6.38
C GLY A 121 -9.88 -12.48 -5.75
N GLN A 122 -9.84 -12.97 -4.51
CA GLN A 122 -8.60 -13.29 -3.82
C GLN A 122 -7.97 -14.57 -4.41
N ILE A 123 -6.64 -14.56 -4.58
CA ILE A 123 -5.84 -15.75 -4.90
C ILE A 123 -5.42 -16.41 -3.58
N ARG A 124 -5.37 -17.74 -3.55
CA ARG A 124 -4.83 -18.51 -2.41
C ARG A 124 -3.98 -19.68 -2.87
N THR A 125 -3.13 -20.14 -1.98
CA THR A 125 -2.32 -21.34 -2.14
C THR A 125 -2.52 -22.28 -0.96
N ASP A 126 -2.54 -23.59 -1.20
CA ASP A 126 -2.47 -24.60 -0.13
C ASP A 126 -1.01 -24.96 0.21
N ASP A 127 -0.84 -25.80 1.23
CA ASP A 127 0.47 -26.24 1.73
C ASP A 127 1.24 -27.09 0.72
N GLN A 128 0.56 -27.66 -0.27
CA GLN A 128 1.17 -28.39 -1.39
C GLN A 128 1.59 -27.46 -2.53
N GLY A 129 1.34 -26.15 -2.40
CA GLY A 129 1.67 -25.15 -3.41
C GLY A 129 0.66 -25.06 -4.55
N ASN A 130 -0.50 -25.71 -4.45
CA ASN A 130 -1.55 -25.57 -5.45
C ASN A 130 -2.17 -24.18 -5.36
N ILE A 131 -2.47 -23.60 -6.51
CA ILE A 131 -2.95 -22.23 -6.67
C ILE A 131 -4.45 -22.26 -6.99
N TYR A 132 -5.24 -21.58 -6.17
CA TYR A 132 -6.70 -21.45 -6.30
C TYR A 132 -7.03 -20.07 -6.84
N LEU A 133 -7.47 -20.02 -8.10
CA LEU A 133 -7.75 -18.79 -8.83
C LEU A 133 -9.24 -18.70 -9.20
N PRO A 134 -9.98 -17.68 -8.72
CA PRO A 134 -11.39 -17.51 -9.08
C PRO A 134 -11.53 -17.00 -10.52
N ASP A 135 -12.14 -17.82 -11.38
CA ASP A 135 -12.61 -17.41 -12.71
C ASP A 135 -14.07 -16.95 -12.62
N ARG A 136 -14.24 -15.64 -12.42
CA ARG A 136 -15.55 -14.99 -12.32
C ARG A 136 -16.35 -15.01 -13.63
N SER A 137 -15.73 -15.29 -14.77
CA SER A 137 -16.47 -15.38 -16.03
C SER A 137 -17.15 -16.74 -16.18
N ALA A 138 -16.45 -17.80 -15.79
CA ALA A 138 -16.94 -19.16 -15.80
C ALA A 138 -17.71 -19.55 -14.52
N MET A 139 -17.63 -18.71 -13.47
CA MET A 139 -18.14 -19.02 -12.13
C MET A 139 -17.56 -20.33 -11.60
N THR A 140 -16.23 -20.43 -11.65
CA THR A 140 -15.45 -21.58 -11.21
C THR A 140 -14.22 -21.12 -10.44
N ILE A 141 -13.67 -21.96 -9.57
CA ILE A 141 -12.30 -21.81 -9.08
C ILE A 141 -11.42 -22.73 -9.90
N ARG A 142 -10.42 -22.19 -10.59
CA ARG A 142 -9.42 -22.99 -11.31
C ARG A 142 -8.28 -23.32 -10.35
N VAL A 143 -7.86 -24.58 -10.35
CA VAL A 143 -6.77 -25.08 -9.49
C VAL A 143 -5.60 -25.47 -10.38
N PHE A 144 -4.42 -24.96 -10.03
CA PHE A 144 -3.14 -25.26 -10.69
C PHE A 144 -2.15 -25.82 -9.68
N ASP A 145 -1.16 -26.59 -10.11
CA ASP A 145 -0.02 -26.94 -9.25
C ASP A 145 0.96 -25.76 -9.12
N GLU A 146 1.99 -25.93 -8.30
CA GLU A 146 3.03 -24.92 -8.07
C GLU A 146 3.84 -24.52 -9.32
N ASN A 147 3.82 -25.37 -10.36
CA ASN A 147 4.49 -25.14 -11.64
C ASN A 147 3.55 -24.52 -12.68
N GLY A 148 2.28 -24.32 -12.31
CA GLY A 148 1.26 -23.74 -13.16
C GLY A 148 0.55 -24.69 -14.10
N ASN A 149 0.71 -25.99 -13.91
CA ASN A 149 -0.08 -26.96 -14.66
C ASN A 149 -1.51 -26.95 -14.12
N TYR A 150 -2.47 -26.91 -15.04
CA TYR A 150 -3.88 -27.03 -14.68
C TYR A 150 -4.17 -28.40 -14.07
N LEU A 151 -4.86 -28.42 -12.93
CA LEU A 151 -5.28 -29.63 -12.24
C LEU A 151 -6.77 -29.91 -12.48
N TYR A 152 -7.65 -29.03 -12.03
CA TYR A 152 -9.11 -29.17 -12.13
C TYR A 152 -9.84 -27.84 -11.84
N ASN A 153 -11.16 -27.84 -12.00
CA ASN A 153 -12.05 -26.75 -11.60
C ASN A 153 -12.94 -27.18 -10.44
N ILE A 154 -13.24 -26.23 -9.55
CA ILE A 154 -14.23 -26.36 -8.49
C ILE A 154 -15.46 -25.51 -8.85
N GLY A 155 -16.62 -26.14 -8.79
CA GLY A 155 -17.93 -25.55 -9.03
C GLY A 155 -18.23 -25.23 -10.50
N ARG A 156 -19.32 -24.49 -10.71
CA ARG A 156 -19.83 -24.02 -12.01
C ARG A 156 -20.88 -22.94 -11.80
N GLN A 157 -21.28 -22.25 -12.86
CA GLN A 157 -22.40 -21.31 -12.82
C GLN A 157 -23.72 -21.99 -12.41
N GLY A 158 -24.41 -21.42 -11.42
CA GLY A 158 -25.73 -21.88 -10.98
C GLY A 158 -26.06 -21.57 -9.52
N ASN A 159 -27.17 -22.12 -9.03
CA ASN A 159 -27.71 -21.87 -7.68
C ASN A 159 -27.73 -23.13 -6.79
N GLY A 160 -27.43 -24.30 -7.36
CA GLY A 160 -27.41 -25.56 -6.64
C GLY A 160 -26.20 -25.73 -5.70
N PRO A 161 -26.11 -26.89 -5.02
CA PRO A 161 -24.94 -27.27 -4.23
C PRO A 161 -23.67 -27.25 -5.09
N GLY A 162 -22.63 -26.59 -4.60
CA GLY A 162 -21.36 -26.47 -5.31
C GLY A 162 -21.36 -25.49 -6.51
N GLU A 163 -22.45 -24.78 -6.76
CA GLU A 163 -22.57 -23.82 -7.87
C GLU A 163 -22.44 -22.37 -7.39
N PHE A 164 -22.12 -21.44 -8.30
CA PHE A 164 -21.89 -20.03 -8.00
C PHE A 164 -22.63 -19.09 -8.95
N THR A 165 -23.04 -17.93 -8.46
CA THR A 165 -23.56 -16.84 -9.32
C THR A 165 -22.68 -15.59 -9.30
N ASN A 166 -21.92 -15.37 -8.23
CA ASN A 166 -20.93 -14.31 -8.16
C ASN A 166 -19.90 -14.59 -7.06
N ILE A 167 -18.71 -15.05 -7.47
CA ILE A 167 -17.60 -15.35 -6.57
C ILE A 167 -16.94 -14.04 -6.13
N LEU A 168 -17.18 -13.62 -4.87
CA LEU A 168 -16.56 -12.41 -4.34
C LEU A 168 -15.16 -12.69 -3.80
N SER A 169 -15.02 -13.65 -2.89
CA SER A 169 -13.79 -13.94 -2.15
C SER A 169 -13.65 -15.43 -1.94
N LEU A 170 -12.44 -15.91 -1.73
CA LEU A 170 -12.18 -17.27 -1.28
C LEU A 170 -11.09 -17.26 -0.21
N ASP A 171 -11.12 -18.27 0.66
CA ASP A 171 -10.06 -18.49 1.64
C ASP A 171 -9.87 -19.98 1.92
N LEU A 172 -8.66 -20.36 2.33
CA LEU A 172 -8.30 -21.72 2.72
C LEU A 172 -8.10 -21.77 4.24
N PHE A 173 -8.54 -22.86 4.85
CA PHE A 173 -8.26 -23.19 6.24
C PHE A 173 -8.19 -24.71 6.34
N ASP A 174 -7.04 -25.25 6.74
CA ASP A 174 -6.71 -26.67 6.59
C ASP A 174 -6.97 -27.15 5.14
N ASP A 175 -7.57 -28.34 4.98
CA ASP A 175 -7.97 -28.90 3.69
C ASP A 175 -9.32 -28.37 3.17
N GLU A 176 -9.84 -27.26 3.71
CA GLU A 176 -11.15 -26.72 3.32
C GLU A 176 -11.07 -25.36 2.60
N LEU A 177 -11.56 -25.32 1.37
CA LEU A 177 -11.80 -24.09 0.62
C LEU A 177 -13.17 -23.50 0.95
N SER A 178 -13.21 -22.24 1.38
CA SER A 178 -14.44 -21.47 1.57
C SER A 178 -14.58 -20.41 0.48
N VAL A 179 -15.66 -20.45 -0.29
CA VAL A 179 -15.93 -19.51 -1.37
C VAL A 179 -17.17 -18.69 -1.06
N PHE A 180 -17.04 -17.37 -1.04
CA PHE A 180 -18.17 -16.47 -0.79
C PHE A 180 -18.90 -16.14 -2.11
N ASP A 181 -20.05 -16.78 -2.30
CA ASP A 181 -20.99 -16.56 -3.40
C ASP A 181 -21.94 -15.42 -3.05
N ARG A 182 -21.49 -14.19 -3.34
CA ARG A 182 -22.22 -12.96 -3.00
C ARG A 182 -23.56 -12.87 -3.71
N GLY A 183 -23.67 -13.43 -4.92
CA GLY A 183 -24.92 -13.36 -5.70
C GLY A 183 -26.06 -14.12 -5.02
N ASN A 184 -25.73 -15.16 -4.26
CA ASN A 184 -26.68 -15.96 -3.49
C ASN A 184 -26.60 -15.74 -1.97
N ASN A 185 -25.80 -14.76 -1.51
CA ASN A 185 -25.57 -14.49 -0.08
C ASN A 185 -25.23 -15.76 0.71
N ARG A 186 -24.22 -16.51 0.27
CA ARG A 186 -23.83 -17.77 0.92
C ARG A 186 -22.34 -18.02 0.83
N ILE A 187 -21.82 -18.82 1.75
CA ILE A 187 -20.49 -19.42 1.66
C ILE A 187 -20.66 -20.87 1.23
N VAL A 188 -19.94 -21.27 0.19
CA VAL A 188 -19.90 -22.65 -0.29
C VAL A 188 -18.53 -23.23 0.06
N GLN A 189 -18.51 -24.38 0.72
CA GLN A 189 -17.29 -25.02 1.20
C GLN A 189 -17.01 -26.31 0.43
N PHE A 190 -15.73 -26.54 0.15
CA PHE A 190 -15.20 -27.71 -0.54
C PHE A 190 -13.97 -28.23 0.20
N LEU A 191 -13.63 -29.50 0.01
CA LEU A 191 -12.27 -29.95 0.24
C LEU A 191 -11.34 -29.39 -0.84
N THR A 192 -10.06 -29.27 -0.53
CA THR A 192 -9.00 -28.92 -1.51
C THR A 192 -9.04 -29.85 -2.72
N SER A 193 -9.39 -31.13 -2.53
CA SER A 193 -9.64 -32.12 -3.60
C SER A 193 -10.77 -31.77 -4.59
N GLY A 194 -11.58 -30.76 -4.30
CA GLY A 194 -12.72 -30.31 -5.09
C GLY A 194 -14.06 -30.93 -4.71
N GLU A 195 -14.10 -31.82 -3.71
CA GLU A 195 -15.35 -32.38 -3.19
C GLU A 195 -16.18 -31.31 -2.48
N TYR A 196 -17.45 -31.16 -2.87
CA TYR A 196 -18.38 -30.27 -2.19
C TYR A 196 -18.68 -30.77 -0.77
N LEU A 197 -18.52 -29.90 0.22
CA LEU A 197 -18.82 -30.20 1.61
C LEU A 197 -20.21 -29.72 2.01
N ARG A 198 -20.44 -28.41 1.92
CA ARG A 198 -21.64 -27.76 2.46
C ARG A 198 -21.82 -26.35 1.96
N THR A 199 -23.01 -25.80 2.22
CA THR A 199 -23.37 -24.41 1.97
C THR A 199 -23.84 -23.79 3.27
N ILE A 200 -23.35 -22.60 3.59
CA ILE A 200 -23.74 -21.80 4.74
C ILE A 200 -24.45 -20.55 4.22
N VAL A 201 -25.73 -20.39 4.54
CA VAL A 201 -26.50 -19.21 4.16
C VAL A 201 -26.07 -18.04 5.05
N THR A 202 -25.83 -16.89 4.43
CA THR A 202 -25.51 -15.64 5.13
C THR A 202 -26.71 -14.69 5.08
N ASP A 203 -26.82 -13.80 6.06
CA ASP A 203 -27.76 -12.68 5.96
C ASP A 203 -27.23 -11.65 4.95
N GLY A 204 -27.83 -11.63 3.76
CA GLY A 204 -27.45 -10.70 2.69
C GLY A 204 -27.49 -9.22 3.09
N SER A 205 -28.32 -8.84 4.08
CA SER A 205 -28.35 -7.48 4.61
C SER A 205 -27.09 -7.11 5.40
N GLN A 206 -26.45 -8.11 6.03
CA GLN A 206 -25.20 -7.93 6.76
C GLN A 206 -23.99 -8.01 5.82
N MET A 207 -24.07 -8.80 4.75
CA MET A 207 -22.94 -9.03 3.84
C MET A 207 -22.79 -7.97 2.74
N ILE A 208 -23.75 -7.07 2.56
CA ILE A 208 -23.58 -5.88 1.72
C ILE A 208 -23.23 -4.74 2.68
N PRO A 209 -21.94 -4.40 2.85
CA PRO A 209 -21.03 -4.09 1.75
C PRO A 209 -19.65 -4.81 1.82
N ALA A 210 -19.63 -6.12 2.03
CA ALA A 210 -18.41 -6.91 2.06
C ALA A 210 -17.57 -6.77 0.78
N VAL A 211 -16.25 -6.78 0.96
CA VAL A 211 -15.23 -6.69 -0.09
C VAL A 211 -14.37 -7.95 -0.12
N SER A 212 -14.00 -8.48 1.04
CA SER A 212 -13.29 -9.75 1.16
C SER A 212 -13.70 -10.51 2.42
N MET A 213 -13.34 -11.79 2.43
CA MET A 213 -13.56 -12.72 3.52
C MET A 213 -12.25 -13.43 3.84
N HIS A 214 -11.97 -13.57 5.14
CA HIS A 214 -10.88 -14.38 5.68
C HIS A 214 -11.48 -15.35 6.72
N ARG A 215 -11.10 -16.62 6.68
CA ARG A 215 -11.53 -17.66 7.62
C ARG A 215 -10.50 -17.72 8.74
N LEU A 216 -10.94 -17.37 9.95
CA LEU A 216 -10.07 -17.31 11.13
C LEU A 216 -9.95 -18.67 11.79
N THR A 217 -11.07 -19.39 11.87
CA THR A 217 -11.16 -20.70 12.48
C THR A 217 -12.21 -21.52 11.74
N ASN A 218 -12.45 -22.74 12.21
CA ASN A 218 -13.60 -23.54 11.75
C ASN A 218 -14.97 -22.88 12.04
N GLU A 219 -15.03 -21.90 12.94
CA GLU A 219 -16.28 -21.30 13.40
C GLU A 219 -16.38 -19.79 13.18
N GLN A 220 -15.30 -19.13 12.74
CA GLN A 220 -15.24 -17.67 12.63
C GLN A 220 -14.68 -17.19 11.30
N TYR A 221 -15.28 -16.10 10.81
CA TYR A 221 -14.88 -15.43 9.58
C TYR A 221 -14.72 -13.94 9.84
N LEU A 222 -13.61 -13.37 9.40
CA LEU A 222 -13.43 -11.94 9.28
C LEU A 222 -13.90 -11.48 7.91
N PHE A 223 -14.73 -10.45 7.88
CA PHE A 223 -15.10 -9.74 6.68
C PHE A 223 -14.52 -8.32 6.70
N LEU A 224 -13.92 -7.92 5.58
CA LEU A 224 -13.56 -6.54 5.29
C LEU A 224 -14.74 -5.89 4.55
N HIS A 225 -15.33 -4.87 5.13
CA HIS A 225 -16.46 -4.13 4.58
C HIS A 225 -16.03 -2.77 4.06
N LYS A 226 -16.84 -2.21 3.17
CA LYS A 226 -16.80 -0.77 2.90
C LYS A 226 -17.34 -0.03 4.12
N ALA A 227 -16.54 0.92 4.61
CA ALA A 227 -16.89 1.79 5.71
C ALA A 227 -16.98 3.25 5.23
N SER A 228 -17.73 4.08 5.96
CA SER A 228 -17.85 5.52 5.73
C SER A 228 -17.80 6.27 7.06
N SER A 229 -17.07 7.39 7.08
CA SER A 229 -16.96 8.26 8.27
C SER A 229 -18.23 9.05 8.53
N ARG A 230 -19.13 9.12 7.55
CA ARG A 230 -20.40 9.86 7.63
C ARG A 230 -21.52 9.09 8.33
N ILE A 231 -21.30 7.83 8.65
CA ILE A 231 -22.31 7.03 9.33
C ILE A 231 -22.49 7.59 10.75
N PRO A 232 -23.71 8.01 11.15
CA PRO A 232 -23.95 8.69 12.41
C PRO A 232 -23.52 7.88 13.64
N VAL A 233 -23.10 8.61 14.67
CA VAL A 233 -22.94 8.09 16.04
C VAL A 233 -24.33 7.99 16.65
N GLU A 234 -24.73 6.81 17.11
CA GLU A 234 -26.00 6.59 17.81
C GLU A 234 -25.74 6.40 19.31
N ASN A 235 -26.42 7.17 20.16
CA ASN A 235 -26.28 7.11 21.62
C ASN A 235 -24.83 7.26 22.14
N GLY A 236 -23.98 7.99 21.43
CA GLY A 236 -22.58 8.21 21.81
C GLY A 236 -21.62 7.07 21.39
N GLU A 237 -22.14 5.99 20.79
CA GLU A 237 -21.33 4.91 20.24
C GLU A 237 -21.25 5.02 18.70
N LYS A 238 -20.05 4.86 18.16
CA LYS A 238 -19.85 4.82 16.71
C LYS A 238 -20.61 3.63 16.14
N SER A 239 -21.41 3.86 15.11
CA SER A 239 -22.12 2.77 14.43
C SER A 239 -21.14 1.71 13.96
N ARG A 240 -21.48 0.42 14.17
CA ARG A 240 -20.68 -0.70 13.66
C ARG A 240 -20.47 -0.62 12.15
N GLN A 241 -21.40 -0.04 11.40
CA GLN A 241 -21.29 0.13 9.95
C GLN A 241 -20.15 1.08 9.53
N SER A 242 -19.59 1.87 10.48
CA SER A 242 -18.38 2.68 10.27
C SER A 242 -17.07 1.90 10.46
N SER A 243 -17.14 0.62 10.81
CA SER A 243 -15.97 -0.27 10.96
C SER A 243 -15.62 -0.95 9.65
N PHE A 244 -14.33 -1.14 9.39
CA PHE A 244 -13.87 -1.95 8.27
C PHE A 244 -14.02 -3.45 8.56
N PHE A 245 -13.84 -3.87 9.81
CA PHE A 245 -13.71 -5.28 10.16
C PHE A 245 -14.92 -5.78 10.93
N HIS A 246 -15.45 -6.92 10.48
CA HIS A 246 -16.57 -7.58 11.13
C HIS A 246 -16.29 -9.07 11.26
N ILE A 247 -16.33 -9.57 12.50
CA ILE A 247 -16.16 -11.01 12.76
C ILE A 247 -17.53 -11.63 12.92
N PHE A 248 -17.81 -12.63 12.10
CA PHE A 248 -19.03 -13.42 12.14
C PHE A 248 -18.74 -14.83 12.64
N ASP A 249 -19.72 -15.44 13.29
CA ASP A 249 -19.78 -16.88 13.39
C ASP A 249 -20.51 -17.48 12.19
N ARG A 250 -20.54 -18.81 12.09
CA ARG A 250 -21.18 -19.54 10.99
C ARG A 250 -22.68 -19.29 10.82
N ARG A 251 -23.35 -18.63 11.76
CA ARG A 251 -24.78 -18.29 11.63
C ARG A 251 -24.98 -17.00 10.85
N PHE A 252 -23.97 -16.14 10.76
CA PHE A 252 -24.00 -14.88 10.00
C PHE A 252 -25.18 -13.95 10.29
N SER A 253 -25.82 -14.08 11.46
CA SER A 253 -27.00 -13.28 11.83
C SER A 253 -26.61 -11.84 12.18
N SER A 254 -25.46 -11.66 12.80
CA SER A 254 -24.87 -10.36 13.14
C SER A 254 -23.39 -10.53 13.46
N PRO A 255 -22.57 -9.47 13.29
CA PRO A 255 -21.18 -9.52 13.73
C PRO A 255 -21.10 -9.75 15.24
N ARG A 256 -20.24 -10.68 15.66
CA ARG A 256 -19.87 -10.85 17.08
C ARG A 256 -19.00 -9.69 17.56
N HIS A 257 -18.08 -9.25 16.71
CA HIS A 257 -17.17 -8.14 16.99
C HIS A 257 -17.03 -7.27 15.75
N SER A 258 -16.84 -5.97 15.93
CA SER A 258 -16.55 -5.04 14.84
C SER A 258 -15.53 -4.03 15.31
N PHE A 259 -14.51 -3.78 14.49
CA PHE A 259 -13.36 -2.97 14.87
C PHE A 259 -12.74 -2.27 13.67
N GLY A 260 -11.77 -1.40 13.92
CA GLY A 260 -11.16 -0.55 12.90
C GLY A 260 -12.14 0.48 12.35
N HIS A 261 -12.62 1.35 13.23
CA HIS A 261 -13.49 2.46 12.83
C HIS A 261 -12.75 3.39 11.88
N VAL A 262 -13.37 3.71 10.74
CA VAL A 262 -12.75 4.46 9.65
C VAL A 262 -12.13 5.80 10.08
N ASP A 263 -12.76 6.53 10.99
CA ASP A 263 -12.30 7.83 11.49
C ASP A 263 -11.08 7.73 12.42
N THR A 264 -10.75 6.52 12.89
CA THR A 264 -9.52 6.26 13.65
C THR A 264 -8.33 5.87 12.76
N LEU A 265 -8.60 5.55 11.49
CA LEU A 265 -7.60 4.99 10.56
C LEU A 265 -7.35 5.89 9.36
N ILE A 266 -8.34 6.69 8.97
CA ILE A 266 -8.30 7.53 7.78
C ILE A 266 -8.84 8.91 8.14
N ASP A 267 -8.10 9.92 7.70
CA ASP A 267 -8.50 11.31 7.86
C ASP A 267 -9.48 11.72 6.75
N ALA A 268 -10.75 11.35 6.92
CA ALA A 268 -11.80 11.60 5.95
C ALA A 268 -12.45 12.98 6.17
N ASN A 269 -11.71 14.04 5.83
CA ASN A 269 -12.13 15.43 6.04
C ASN A 269 -13.04 16.01 4.95
N SER A 270 -13.35 15.23 3.91
CA SER A 270 -14.15 15.69 2.79
C SER A 270 -15.13 14.64 2.25
N ALA A 271 -16.07 15.14 1.45
CA ALA A 271 -17.01 14.32 0.70
C ALA A 271 -16.33 13.42 -0.33
N PHE A 272 -15.28 13.93 -0.99
CA PHE A 272 -14.53 13.18 -1.98
C PHE A 272 -13.84 11.97 -1.32
N THR A 273 -13.10 12.22 -0.24
CA THR A 273 -12.34 11.19 0.48
C THR A 273 -13.24 10.11 1.05
N ASP A 274 -14.35 10.47 1.71
CA ASP A 274 -15.30 9.50 2.26
C ASP A 274 -15.95 8.63 1.16
N MET A 275 -16.33 9.23 0.04
CA MET A 275 -16.94 8.50 -1.07
C MET A 275 -15.91 7.61 -1.80
N TYR A 276 -14.66 8.05 -1.90
CA TYR A 276 -13.57 7.24 -2.44
C TYR A 276 -13.31 6.00 -1.57
N ILE A 277 -13.24 6.17 -0.24
CA ILE A 277 -13.03 5.08 0.73
C ILE A 277 -14.19 4.07 0.68
N SER A 278 -15.44 4.55 0.78
CA SER A 278 -16.64 3.69 0.80
C SER A 278 -16.95 3.05 -0.57
N GLY A 279 -16.60 3.72 -1.65
CA GLY A 279 -16.90 3.29 -3.01
C GLY A 279 -15.85 2.35 -3.61
N MET A 280 -14.57 2.65 -3.39
CA MET A 280 -13.51 2.21 -4.28
C MET A 280 -12.26 1.68 -3.58
N ASN A 281 -11.98 2.02 -2.31
CA ASN A 281 -10.67 1.73 -1.74
C ASN A 281 -10.67 1.42 -0.22
N THR A 282 -11.00 0.17 0.14
CA THR A 282 -11.12 -0.28 1.53
C THR A 282 -9.82 -0.67 2.23
N GLY A 283 -8.70 -0.83 1.50
CA GLY A 283 -7.38 -1.16 2.08
C GLY A 283 -6.82 -2.53 1.73
N ARG A 284 -5.76 -2.91 2.44
CA ARG A 284 -5.00 -4.15 2.32
C ARG A 284 -4.83 -4.77 3.70
N VAL A 285 -4.98 -6.10 3.77
CA VAL A 285 -4.91 -6.85 5.03
C VAL A 285 -3.93 -8.00 4.85
N TRP A 286 -3.03 -8.17 5.82
CA TRP A 286 -2.32 -9.41 6.08
C TRP A 286 -2.71 -9.91 7.46
N MET A 287 -2.75 -11.22 7.65
CA MET A 287 -3.14 -11.81 8.91
C MET A 287 -2.34 -13.08 9.18
N GLU A 288 -1.95 -13.23 10.44
CA GLU A 288 -1.44 -14.44 11.07
C GLU A 288 -2.31 -14.72 12.30
N ASP A 289 -2.25 -15.92 12.85
CA ASP A 289 -3.18 -16.48 13.86
C ASP A 289 -3.81 -15.46 14.83
N ASP A 290 -3.00 -14.61 15.45
CA ASP A 290 -3.42 -13.62 16.43
C ASP A 290 -3.14 -12.15 16.04
N THR A 291 -2.60 -11.91 14.85
CA THR A 291 -2.11 -10.58 14.43
C THR A 291 -2.63 -10.20 13.04
N LEU A 292 -3.09 -8.97 12.89
CA LEU A 292 -3.63 -8.42 11.64
C LEU A 292 -2.93 -7.10 11.33
N TRP A 293 -2.33 -7.01 10.15
CA TRP A 293 -1.79 -5.78 9.59
C TRP A 293 -2.78 -5.22 8.57
N PHE A 294 -3.11 -3.94 8.72
CA PHE A 294 -4.02 -3.24 7.84
C PHE A 294 -3.41 -1.96 7.34
N VAL A 295 -3.46 -1.77 6.03
CA VAL A 295 -3.13 -0.49 5.41
C VAL A 295 -4.37 0.04 4.70
N PRO A 296 -4.86 1.24 5.07
CA PRO A 296 -5.92 1.88 4.34
C PRO A 296 -5.59 2.01 2.86
N GLY A 297 -6.64 1.96 2.04
CA GLY A 297 -6.49 1.97 0.60
C GLY A 297 -5.80 3.23 0.08
N THR A 298 -6.18 4.37 0.65
CA THR A 298 -5.45 5.63 0.56
C THR A 298 -4.30 5.56 1.57
N TYR A 299 -3.07 5.48 1.09
CA TYR A 299 -1.93 5.31 1.97
C TYR A 299 -1.46 6.67 2.50
N SER A 300 -1.57 6.86 3.80
CA SER A 300 -1.15 8.09 4.50
C SER A 300 0.12 7.90 5.34
N GLY A 301 0.96 6.93 4.97
CA GLY A 301 2.18 6.63 5.72
C GLY A 301 1.95 5.79 6.98
N ARG A 302 0.78 5.17 7.13
CA ARG A 302 0.43 4.42 8.35
C ARG A 302 -0.01 3.00 8.04
N ILE A 303 0.60 2.04 8.74
CA ILE A 303 0.20 0.63 8.76
C ILE A 303 -0.30 0.34 10.17
N PHE A 304 -1.49 -0.22 10.29
CA PHE A 304 -2.13 -0.48 11.58
C PHE A 304 -2.02 -1.94 11.96
N LYS A 305 -1.56 -2.21 13.17
CA LYS A 305 -1.45 -3.56 13.72
C LYS A 305 -2.58 -3.79 14.72
N TYR A 306 -3.28 -4.90 14.57
CA TYR A 306 -4.28 -5.39 15.51
C TYR A 306 -3.83 -6.72 16.07
N ALA A 307 -4.08 -6.94 17.36
CA ALA A 307 -3.83 -8.21 18.03
C ALA A 307 -5.12 -8.76 18.63
N LEU A 308 -5.24 -10.08 18.65
CA LEU A 308 -6.28 -10.80 19.38
C LEU A 308 -5.87 -10.91 20.85
N THR A 309 -6.52 -10.14 21.72
CA THR A 309 -6.24 -10.13 23.17
C THR A 309 -7.53 -10.42 23.94
N ASP A 310 -7.50 -11.44 24.79
CA ASP A 310 -8.66 -11.90 25.57
C ASP A 310 -9.91 -12.22 24.72
N GLY A 311 -9.69 -12.74 23.50
CA GLY A 311 -10.76 -13.09 22.56
C GLY A 311 -11.34 -11.91 21.77
N GLU A 312 -10.77 -10.72 21.89
CA GLU A 312 -11.17 -9.52 21.16
C GLU A 312 -10.02 -8.94 20.33
N TRP A 313 -10.29 -8.57 19.08
CA TRP A 313 -9.32 -7.87 18.25
C TRP A 313 -9.27 -6.39 18.64
N LYS A 314 -8.07 -5.90 18.95
CA LYS A 314 -7.79 -4.54 19.39
C LYS A 314 -6.61 -3.97 18.61
N LYS A 315 -6.62 -2.65 18.37
CA LYS A 315 -5.45 -1.97 17.79
C LYS A 315 -4.30 -2.13 18.79
N ALA A 316 -3.24 -2.82 18.37
CA ALA A 316 -2.06 -3.09 19.17
C ALA A 316 -1.01 -2.00 18.92
N ASP A 317 -0.80 -1.64 17.65
CA ASP A 317 0.24 -0.69 17.27
C ASP A 317 -0.04 0.02 15.94
N GLN A 318 0.87 0.93 15.57
CA GLN A 318 0.91 1.63 14.30
C GLN A 318 2.36 1.84 13.85
N ILE A 319 2.65 1.41 12.63
CA ILE A 319 3.93 1.61 11.96
C ILE A 319 3.86 2.88 11.12
N GLU A 320 4.87 3.74 11.26
CA GLU A 320 5.06 4.91 10.42
C GLU A 320 5.93 4.54 9.21
N GLY A 321 5.36 4.67 8.01
CA GLY A 321 6.04 4.44 6.75
C GLY A 321 6.38 5.73 6.01
N HIS A 322 6.88 5.57 4.79
CA HIS A 322 7.41 6.62 3.97
C HIS A 322 6.39 7.12 2.92
N LEU A 323 6.28 8.44 2.82
CA LEU A 323 5.49 9.12 1.80
C LEU A 323 6.37 9.96 0.88
N LEU A 324 6.15 9.88 -0.43
CA LEU A 324 6.78 10.77 -1.41
C LEU A 324 6.13 12.16 -1.49
N SER A 325 4.91 12.30 -0.97
CA SER A 325 4.14 13.54 -0.94
C SER A 325 3.49 13.70 0.43
N ASP A 326 3.43 14.95 0.91
CA ASP A 326 2.83 15.28 2.22
C ASP A 326 1.35 14.93 2.29
N GLU A 327 0.66 14.86 1.15
CA GLU A 327 -0.77 14.54 1.07
C GLU A 327 -1.01 13.24 0.29
N ALA A 328 -1.92 12.40 0.78
CA ALA A 328 -2.31 11.17 0.09
C ALA A 328 -3.38 11.41 -0.99
N ILE A 329 -4.13 12.51 -0.89
CA ILE A 329 -5.21 12.93 -1.80
C ILE A 329 -5.14 14.45 -1.99
N LEU A 330 -5.23 14.91 -3.24
CA LEU A 330 -5.47 16.31 -3.59
C LEU A 330 -6.90 16.49 -4.11
N GLU A 331 -7.66 17.39 -3.51
CA GLU A 331 -9.04 17.67 -3.93
C GLU A 331 -9.12 18.79 -4.98
N GLY A 332 -10.09 18.68 -5.89
CA GLY A 332 -10.37 19.72 -6.89
C GLY A 332 -9.35 19.84 -8.02
N SER A 333 -8.37 18.94 -8.10
CA SER A 333 -7.41 18.89 -9.21
C SER A 333 -8.13 18.47 -10.51
N ASN A 334 -8.50 19.43 -11.35
CA ASN A 334 -9.05 19.20 -12.70
C ASN A 334 -8.12 19.80 -13.78
N GLU A 335 -6.81 19.88 -13.52
CA GLU A 335 -5.86 20.34 -14.53
C GLU A 335 -5.87 19.38 -15.73
N ALA A 336 -6.06 19.96 -16.92
CA ALA A 336 -6.20 19.20 -18.15
C ALA A 336 -4.96 18.32 -18.38
N GLY A 337 -5.16 17.00 -18.43
CA GLY A 337 -4.12 16.01 -18.66
C GLY A 337 -3.68 15.20 -17.44
N GLN A 338 -4.16 15.51 -16.23
CA GLN A 338 -3.93 14.67 -15.06
C GLN A 338 -5.13 13.75 -14.80
N ILE A 339 -4.88 12.44 -14.58
CA ILE A 339 -5.91 11.45 -14.25
C ILE A 339 -6.58 11.87 -12.94
N SER A 340 -7.77 12.46 -13.07
CA SER A 340 -8.62 12.92 -11.97
C SER A 340 -9.67 11.84 -11.74
N ILE A 341 -9.75 11.29 -10.52
CA ILE A 341 -10.85 10.36 -10.20
C ILE A 341 -12.09 11.23 -10.01
N VAL A 342 -13.08 11.06 -10.87
CA VAL A 342 -14.41 11.65 -10.70
C VAL A 342 -15.30 10.58 -10.10
N VAL A 343 -15.89 10.89 -8.96
CA VAL A 343 -16.82 10.00 -8.29
C VAL A 343 -18.19 10.66 -8.26
N TYR A 344 -19.20 9.92 -8.69
CA TYR A 344 -20.57 10.40 -8.80
C TYR A 344 -21.36 9.98 -7.56
N ALA A 345 -21.83 10.95 -6.78
CA ALA A 345 -22.76 10.69 -5.69
C ALA A 345 -24.18 10.50 -6.25
N PRO A 346 -25.03 9.67 -5.62
CA PRO A 346 -26.43 9.57 -5.96
C PRO A 346 -27.19 10.81 -5.45
N ARG A 347 -26.96 11.97 -6.10
CA ARG A 347 -27.72 13.25 -6.15
C ARG A 347 -26.74 14.41 -6.41
N GLU A 348 -26.75 14.89 -7.65
CA GLU A 348 -26.28 16.18 -8.20
C GLU A 348 -24.84 16.70 -7.96
N GLU A 349 -24.03 16.11 -7.08
CA GLU A 349 -22.64 16.55 -6.89
C GLU A 349 -21.63 15.54 -7.45
N SER A 350 -20.77 16.03 -8.34
CA SER A 350 -19.57 15.31 -8.78
C SER A 350 -18.38 15.81 -7.97
N PHE A 351 -17.64 14.88 -7.38
CA PHE A 351 -16.40 15.19 -6.69
C PHE A 351 -15.22 14.75 -7.54
N SER A 352 -14.16 15.56 -7.55
CA SER A 352 -12.95 15.33 -8.32
C SER A 352 -11.73 15.50 -7.43
N GLY A 353 -10.76 14.61 -7.59
CA GLY A 353 -9.47 14.71 -6.91
C GLY A 353 -8.47 13.71 -7.48
N LYS A 354 -7.21 13.87 -7.08
CA LYS A 354 -6.09 13.01 -7.44
C LYS A 354 -5.66 12.21 -6.21
N VAL A 355 -5.57 10.89 -6.38
CA VAL A 355 -5.02 10.01 -5.35
C VAL A 355 -3.52 9.93 -5.55
N LEU A 356 -2.77 10.55 -4.64
CA LEU A 356 -1.32 10.64 -4.71
C LEU A 356 -0.62 9.40 -4.14
N SER A 357 -1.23 8.74 -3.16
CA SER A 357 -0.63 7.59 -2.50
C SER A 357 -1.67 6.50 -2.22
N LYS A 358 -1.38 5.28 -2.66
CA LYS A 358 -2.29 4.13 -2.57
C LYS A 358 -1.54 2.89 -2.09
N SER A 359 -2.09 2.18 -1.11
CA SER A 359 -1.56 0.87 -0.72
C SER A 359 -1.91 -0.18 -1.77
N LEU A 360 -0.91 -0.97 -2.16
CA LEU A 360 -1.01 -2.04 -3.14
C LEU A 360 -0.97 -3.43 -2.50
N GLY A 361 -0.29 -3.58 -1.36
CA GLY A 361 -0.28 -4.81 -0.57
C GLY A 361 0.52 -4.64 0.72
N VAL A 362 0.18 -5.43 1.73
CA VAL A 362 0.94 -5.58 2.97
C VAL A 362 1.10 -7.07 3.22
N PHE A 363 2.29 -7.50 3.64
CA PHE A 363 2.64 -8.92 3.78
C PHE A 363 3.64 -9.11 4.91
N ARG A 364 3.56 -10.22 5.62
CA ARG A 364 4.65 -10.67 6.49
C ARG A 364 5.57 -11.62 5.74
N LEU A 365 6.87 -11.36 5.78
CA LEU A 365 7.89 -12.26 5.26
C LEU A 365 8.21 -13.36 6.29
N ASN A 366 8.70 -14.50 5.81
CA ASN A 366 9.01 -15.65 6.67
C ASN A 366 10.14 -15.39 7.68
N ASP A 367 10.99 -14.41 7.39
CA ASP A 367 12.11 -14.00 8.25
C ASP A 367 11.70 -13.01 9.34
N GLY A 368 10.41 -12.72 9.47
CA GLY A 368 9.93 -11.82 10.49
C GLY A 368 9.97 -10.35 10.08
N ARG A 369 10.04 -10.01 8.79
CA ARG A 369 9.88 -8.62 8.34
C ARG A 369 8.47 -8.33 7.80
N VAL A 370 8.05 -7.07 7.85
CA VAL A 370 6.79 -6.63 7.24
C VAL A 370 7.12 -5.89 5.95
N LEU A 371 6.49 -6.30 4.86
CA LEU A 371 6.65 -5.69 3.55
C LEU A 371 5.37 -4.95 3.17
N HIS A 372 5.48 -3.68 2.84
CA HIS A 372 4.41 -2.87 2.30
C HIS A 372 4.77 -2.38 0.90
N ILE A 373 3.81 -2.44 -0.02
CA ILE A 373 3.96 -1.94 -1.38
C ILE A 373 2.92 -0.86 -1.60
N SER A 374 3.35 0.29 -2.11
CA SER A 374 2.47 1.42 -2.41
C SER A 374 2.72 1.98 -3.80
N SER A 375 1.70 2.60 -4.39
CA SER A 375 1.83 3.44 -5.57
C SER A 375 1.76 4.89 -5.13
N GLN A 376 2.83 5.65 -5.35
CA GLN A 376 2.98 7.02 -4.88
C GLN A 376 3.43 7.95 -6.01
N TYR A 377 2.93 9.18 -6.02
CA TYR A 377 3.37 10.21 -6.97
C TYR A 377 4.58 10.99 -6.44
N ARG A 378 5.52 11.28 -7.34
CA ARG A 378 6.64 12.20 -7.13
C ARG A 378 6.86 12.98 -8.41
N ASP A 379 6.85 14.31 -8.32
CA ASP A 379 7.06 15.20 -9.48
C ASP A 379 6.14 14.85 -10.68
N ASP A 380 4.86 14.53 -10.40
CA ASP A 380 3.83 14.03 -11.34
C ASP A 380 4.07 12.67 -12.01
N GLU A 381 5.21 12.03 -11.73
CA GLU A 381 5.46 10.64 -12.10
C GLU A 381 5.00 9.72 -10.99
N ARG A 382 4.42 8.59 -11.36
CA ARG A 382 3.91 7.61 -10.40
C ARG A 382 4.92 6.48 -10.24
N GLN A 383 5.24 6.15 -9.01
CA GLN A 383 6.27 5.19 -8.64
C GLN A 383 5.67 4.10 -7.77
N THR A 384 6.11 2.86 -7.97
CA THR A 384 5.82 1.77 -7.04
C THR A 384 6.93 1.74 -5.98
N ILE A 385 6.55 1.95 -4.73
CA ILE A 385 7.45 2.02 -3.58
C ILE A 385 7.29 0.73 -2.77
N VAL A 386 8.41 0.20 -2.30
CA VAL A 386 8.47 -0.96 -1.41
C VAL A 386 9.11 -0.52 -0.11
N GLU A 387 8.45 -0.80 0.99
CA GLU A 387 8.88 -0.50 2.35
C GLU A 387 9.03 -1.82 3.09
N VAL A 388 10.14 -1.98 3.81
CA VAL A 388 10.47 -3.17 4.61
C VAL A 388 10.70 -2.71 6.03
N PHE A 389 9.96 -3.31 6.95
CA PHE A 389 10.05 -3.05 8.38
C PHE A 389 10.58 -4.30 9.10
N ASN A 390 11.44 -4.10 10.09
CA ASN A 390 11.99 -5.18 10.91
C ASN A 390 10.95 -5.73 11.91
N GLU A 391 11.36 -6.64 12.79
CA GLU A 391 10.48 -7.24 13.82
C GLU A 391 10.03 -6.23 14.88
N GLU A 392 10.83 -5.18 15.09
CA GLU A 392 10.55 -4.05 15.97
C GLU A 392 9.66 -2.98 15.30
N ASP A 393 9.11 -3.27 14.12
CA ASP A 393 8.27 -2.36 13.34
C ASP A 393 9.01 -1.06 12.91
N GLU A 394 10.34 -1.07 12.82
CA GLU A 394 11.16 0.05 12.32
C GLU A 394 11.47 -0.12 10.82
N LEU A 395 11.48 0.99 10.06
CA LEU A 395 11.78 0.98 8.64
C LEU A 395 13.26 0.61 8.39
N GLU A 396 13.50 -0.60 7.88
CA GLU A 396 14.83 -1.14 7.57
C GLU A 396 15.20 -0.93 6.09
N GLY A 397 14.21 -0.91 5.19
CA GLY A 397 14.44 -0.84 3.75
C GLY A 397 13.40 -0.01 3.00
N LEU A 398 13.87 0.80 2.06
CA LEU A 398 13.02 1.59 1.16
C LEU A 398 13.51 1.45 -0.28
N GLY A 399 12.66 0.87 -1.12
CA GLY A 399 12.96 0.57 -2.51
C GLY A 399 11.96 1.18 -3.48
N ARG A 400 12.36 1.20 -4.74
CA ARG A 400 11.43 1.32 -5.87
C ARG A 400 11.32 -0.04 -6.53
N LEU A 401 10.10 -0.39 -6.90
CA LEU A 401 9.89 -1.47 -7.83
C LEU A 401 9.86 -0.87 -9.24
N ASP A 402 10.81 -1.27 -10.08
CA ASP A 402 10.78 -0.94 -11.52
C ASP A 402 9.40 -1.28 -12.07
N GLU A 403 8.80 -0.33 -12.78
CA GLU A 403 7.40 -0.38 -13.20
C GLU A 403 7.05 -1.73 -13.83
N PHE A 404 5.95 -2.33 -13.35
CA PHE A 404 5.27 -3.35 -14.12
C PHE A 404 4.66 -2.69 -15.36
N THR A 405 5.44 -2.48 -16.41
CA THR A 405 4.89 -2.08 -17.71
C THR A 405 4.28 -3.33 -18.34
N PHE A 406 3.02 -3.59 -18.04
CA PHE A 406 2.23 -4.58 -18.75
C PHE A 406 1.79 -3.95 -20.08
N ASP A 407 2.47 -4.35 -21.16
CA ASP A 407 2.35 -3.88 -22.55
C ASP A 407 1.25 -2.83 -22.86
N GLY A 408 1.67 -1.57 -22.90
CA GLY A 408 1.09 -0.56 -23.82
C GLY A 408 -0.28 0.02 -23.50
N ASP A 409 -0.98 -0.45 -22.47
CA ASP A 409 -2.24 0.16 -22.04
C ASP A 409 -1.97 1.13 -20.88
N ASP A 410 -2.37 2.39 -21.05
CA ASP A 410 -2.30 3.50 -20.07
C ASP A 410 -3.19 3.26 -18.83
N ARG A 411 -3.45 2.00 -18.48
CA ARG A 411 -4.24 1.57 -17.32
C ARG A 411 -3.39 1.56 -16.05
N GLY A 412 -2.78 2.70 -15.76
CA GLY A 412 -2.35 3.19 -14.45
C GLY A 412 -1.43 2.30 -13.58
N PRO A 413 -0.32 2.82 -13.04
CA PRO A 413 0.41 2.14 -11.95
C PRO A 413 -0.52 1.95 -10.74
N GLY A 414 -0.73 0.74 -10.25
CA GLY A 414 -1.78 0.57 -9.21
C GLY A 414 -2.25 -0.83 -8.84
N ILE A 415 -1.58 -1.87 -9.33
CA ILE A 415 -1.85 -3.28 -9.00
C ILE A 415 -0.61 -3.81 -8.26
N GLY A 416 -0.82 -4.26 -7.02
CA GLY A 416 0.20 -4.98 -6.24
C GLY A 416 0.00 -6.48 -6.30
N PRO A 417 0.81 -7.25 -5.58
CA PRO A 417 0.55 -8.67 -5.42
C PRO A 417 -0.83 -8.90 -4.79
N PHE A 418 -1.55 -9.87 -5.31
CA PHE A 418 -2.84 -10.33 -4.77
C PHE A 418 -2.65 -11.30 -3.60
N TRP A 419 -1.52 -11.98 -3.56
CA TRP A 419 -1.21 -13.01 -2.58
C TRP A 419 0.30 -13.19 -2.41
N LYS A 420 0.70 -13.72 -1.25
CA LYS A 420 2.03 -14.24 -0.98
C LYS A 420 1.87 -15.62 -0.35
N ASP A 421 2.62 -16.61 -0.80
CA ASP A 421 2.58 -17.95 -0.20
C ASP A 421 3.61 -18.14 0.92
N GLN A 422 3.65 -19.35 1.47
CA GLN A 422 4.56 -19.79 2.53
C GLN A 422 6.05 -19.80 2.12
N ASN A 423 6.38 -19.63 0.84
CA ASN A 423 7.75 -19.57 0.34
C ASN A 423 8.16 -18.14 -0.06
N ASP A 424 7.41 -17.13 0.39
CA ASP A 424 7.58 -15.73 -0.01
C ASP A 424 7.52 -15.51 -1.53
N ARG A 425 6.75 -16.35 -2.24
CA ARG A 425 6.40 -16.10 -3.64
C ARG A 425 5.16 -15.23 -3.70
N PHE A 426 5.23 -14.16 -4.48
CA PHE A 426 4.21 -13.15 -4.68
C PHE A 426 3.49 -13.35 -6.00
N TYR A 427 2.17 -13.25 -5.97
CA TYR A 427 1.27 -13.56 -7.07
C TYR A 427 0.64 -12.29 -7.63
N PHE A 428 0.85 -12.01 -8.91
CA PHE A 428 0.37 -10.80 -9.61
C PHE A 428 -0.52 -11.21 -10.77
N LEU A 429 -1.66 -10.54 -10.93
CA LEU A 429 -2.49 -10.73 -12.11
C LEU A 429 -2.16 -9.64 -13.13
N ASP A 430 -1.64 -10.06 -14.27
CA ASP A 430 -1.40 -9.24 -15.44
C ASP A 430 -2.54 -9.44 -16.45
N HIS A 431 -2.94 -8.37 -17.14
CA HIS A 431 -3.98 -8.36 -18.16
C HIS A 431 -3.44 -7.96 -19.55
N SER A 432 -2.17 -8.26 -19.86
CA SER A 432 -1.60 -8.08 -21.21
C SER A 432 -2.48 -8.71 -22.29
N GLU A 433 -2.62 -8.05 -23.44
CA GLU A 433 -3.66 -8.35 -24.44
C GLU A 433 -3.68 -9.82 -24.89
N ASP A 434 -4.91 -10.31 -25.13
CA ASP A 434 -5.38 -11.69 -25.42
C ASP A 434 -5.83 -12.56 -24.23
N ALA A 435 -5.13 -12.57 -23.09
CA ALA A 435 -5.58 -13.28 -21.88
C ALA A 435 -4.84 -12.82 -20.60
N PRO A 436 -5.50 -12.77 -19.42
CA PRO A 436 -4.83 -12.55 -18.16
C PRO A 436 -3.77 -13.62 -17.86
N VAL A 437 -2.63 -13.19 -17.33
CA VAL A 437 -1.47 -14.00 -16.95
C VAL A 437 -1.24 -13.87 -15.45
N LEU A 438 -1.02 -14.98 -14.75
CA LEU A 438 -0.62 -14.97 -13.35
C LEU A 438 0.91 -14.97 -13.29
N ARG A 439 1.51 -13.90 -12.80
CA ARG A 439 2.96 -13.80 -12.62
C ARG A 439 3.29 -14.16 -11.18
N VAL A 440 4.27 -15.04 -10.98
CA VAL A 440 4.71 -15.47 -9.66
C VAL A 440 6.19 -15.14 -9.52
N GLY A 441 6.60 -14.58 -8.39
CA GLY A 441 8.01 -14.21 -8.21
C GLY A 441 8.37 -13.92 -6.78
N MET A 442 9.66 -13.92 -6.48
CA MET A 442 10.18 -13.52 -5.19
C MET A 442 10.69 -12.09 -5.26
N ILE A 443 10.38 -11.29 -4.25
CA ILE A 443 11.04 -9.99 -4.08
C ILE A 443 12.40 -10.25 -3.45
N ARG A 444 13.49 -9.83 -4.12
CA ARG A 444 14.88 -10.15 -3.72
C ARG A 444 15.65 -8.88 -3.38
N GLY A 445 16.64 -9.01 -2.51
CA GLY A 445 17.44 -7.87 -2.05
C GLY A 445 16.75 -7.06 -0.94
N ILE A 446 15.69 -7.61 -0.37
CA ILE A 446 15.11 -7.22 0.92
C ILE A 446 16.00 -7.80 2.00
#